data_AF-A0A7X4DY35-F1
#
_entry.id   AF-A0A7X4DY35-F1
#
_cell.length_a   1.000
_cell.length_b   1.000
_cell.length_c   1.000
_cell.angle_alpha   90.00
_cell.angle_beta   90.00
_cell.angle_gamma   90.00
#
_symmetry.space_group_name_H-M   'P 1'
#
loop_
_entity.id
_entity.type
_entity.pdbx_description
1 polymer ?
#
loop_
_entity_poly.entity_id
_entity_poly.type
_entity_poly.pdbx_seq_one_letter_code
_entity_poly.pdbx_strand_id
1 'polypeptide(L)'
;MGGMARAAIAARRGFTLGEVVVEFRGGSVVLSGPSSGVPLAELEATIEALQAHVRLDEHGRYRPLSGARTMSGNWRVSLPENLAEAAIDAIYPQALLHQEQSASGTLRIVTFDEMVGRQRGRYRVAGELGAAGRERAREVLCGRCVRTPVWAGGTAEERDIPCPEPCSVMVALAREAALWQEEPPPAASPDSTVPFADFSTPGNEVREAYLARTPAEVPGG
;
A
#
# COMPACT_ATOMS: atom_id res chain seq x y z
N MET A 1 3.06 24.87 -6.40
CA MET A 1 3.23 24.63 -4.95
C MET A 1 3.34 23.12 -4.80
N GLY A 2 4.56 22.60 -4.63
CA GLY A 2 4.80 21.14 -4.63
C GLY A 2 4.30 20.48 -3.35
N GLY A 3 4.03 19.17 -3.39
CA GLY A 3 3.65 18.41 -2.20
C GLY A 3 4.70 18.49 -1.09
N MET A 4 4.28 18.27 0.16
CA MET A 4 5.09 18.46 1.37
C MET A 4 6.48 17.78 1.31
N ALA A 5 6.55 16.56 0.78
CA ALA A 5 7.81 15.84 0.64
C ALA A 5 8.77 16.51 -0.36
N ARG A 6 8.30 16.95 -1.53
CA ARG A 6 9.14 17.70 -2.50
C ARG A 6 9.62 19.04 -1.92
N ALA A 7 8.76 19.73 -1.17
CA ALA A 7 9.17 20.94 -0.47
C ALA A 7 10.25 20.67 0.61
N ALA A 8 10.15 19.55 1.32
CA ALA A 8 11.17 19.13 2.30
C ALA A 8 12.49 18.74 1.62
N ILE A 9 12.46 18.02 0.49
CA ILE A 9 13.63 17.67 -0.32
C ILE A 9 14.34 18.94 -0.81
N ALA A 10 13.61 19.88 -1.41
CA ALA A 10 14.19 21.14 -1.90
C ALA A 10 14.85 21.95 -0.78
N ALA A 11 14.26 21.93 0.42
CA ALA A 11 14.78 22.60 1.61
C ALA A 11 15.83 21.78 2.38
N ARG A 12 16.16 20.55 1.94
CA ARG A 12 17.04 19.60 2.65
C ARG A 12 16.64 19.39 4.11
N ARG A 13 15.33 19.37 4.38
CA ARG A 13 14.77 19.12 5.71
C ARG A 13 14.38 17.67 5.83
N GLY A 14 14.64 17.06 6.98
CA GLY A 14 14.19 15.70 7.25
C GLY A 14 12.67 15.61 7.34
N PHE A 15 12.11 14.47 6.94
CA PHE A 15 10.67 14.20 6.98
C PHE A 15 10.40 12.69 7.05
N THR A 16 9.14 12.34 7.30
CA THR A 16 8.65 10.96 7.23
C THR A 16 7.63 10.87 6.10
N LEU A 17 7.72 9.83 5.29
CA LEU A 17 6.77 9.52 4.23
C LEU A 17 6.40 8.04 4.34
N GLY A 18 5.13 7.75 4.65
CA GLY A 18 4.71 6.39 4.96
C GLY A 18 5.47 5.82 6.15
N GLU A 19 6.23 4.74 5.91
CA GLU A 19 7.06 4.05 6.91
C GLU A 19 8.53 4.48 6.89
N VAL A 20 8.89 5.40 6.00
CA VAL A 20 10.30 5.75 5.74
C VAL A 20 10.62 7.12 6.31
N VAL A 21 11.73 7.18 7.04
CA VAL A 21 12.34 8.41 7.51
C VAL A 21 13.40 8.85 6.51
N VAL A 22 13.36 10.10 6.10
CA VAL A 22 14.30 10.73 5.17
C VAL A 22 15.06 11.83 5.90
N GLU A 23 16.38 11.78 5.86
CA GLU A 23 17.27 12.76 6.49
C GLU A 23 18.33 13.25 5.50
N PHE A 24 18.72 14.52 5.56
CA PHE A 24 19.79 15.08 4.74
C PHE A 24 21.02 15.35 5.61
N ARG A 25 22.20 14.84 5.21
CA ARG A 25 23.45 14.96 5.96
C ARG A 25 24.65 15.07 5.02
N GLY A 26 25.37 16.20 5.07
CA GLY A 26 26.67 16.34 4.41
C GLY A 26 26.69 16.06 2.90
N GLY A 27 25.63 16.43 2.17
CA GLY A 27 25.49 16.16 0.72
C GLY A 27 24.88 14.80 0.37
N SER A 28 24.51 14.01 1.37
CA SER A 28 23.81 12.74 1.21
C SER A 28 22.38 12.83 1.73
N VAL A 29 21.51 11.96 1.19
CA VAL A 29 20.20 11.63 1.72
C VAL A 29 20.27 10.23 2.35
N VAL A 30 19.83 10.12 3.60
CA VAL A 30 19.72 8.86 4.32
C VAL A 30 18.24 8.49 4.41
N LEU A 31 17.87 7.33 3.89
CA LEU A 31 16.53 6.76 4.03
C LEU A 31 16.60 5.57 4.98
N SER A 32 15.68 5.51 5.94
CA SER A 32 15.58 4.38 6.88
C SER A 32 14.16 3.84 6.92
N GLY A 33 14.02 2.52 6.93
CA GLY A 33 12.73 1.86 7.14
C GLY A 33 12.28 1.85 8.60
N PRO A 34 11.18 1.17 8.92
CA PRO A 34 10.71 0.98 10.29
C PRO A 34 11.82 0.48 11.22
N SER A 35 11.95 1.03 12.43
CA SER A 35 12.91 0.54 13.42
C SER A 35 12.20 -0.14 14.58
N SER A 36 12.70 -1.31 14.97
CA SER A 36 12.27 -2.03 16.18
C SER A 36 13.23 -1.82 17.37
N GLY A 37 14.06 -0.77 17.32
CA GLY A 37 15.07 -0.47 18.35
C GLY A 37 16.35 -1.31 18.25
N VAL A 38 16.50 -2.13 17.21
CA VAL A 38 17.76 -2.82 16.89
C VAL A 38 18.60 -1.98 15.92
N PRO A 39 19.92 -2.23 15.82
CA PRO A 39 20.77 -1.52 14.87
C PRO A 39 20.29 -1.66 13.43
N LEU A 40 20.33 -0.56 12.68
CA LEU A 40 19.96 -0.54 11.26
C LEU A 40 21.07 -1.18 10.42
N ALA A 41 20.70 -2.12 9.56
CA ALA A 41 21.56 -2.67 8.55
C ALA A 41 21.81 -1.64 7.43
N GLU A 42 23.06 -1.48 7.02
CA GLU A 42 23.42 -0.65 5.87
C GLU A 42 23.17 -1.41 4.58
N LEU A 43 22.31 -0.86 3.73
CA LEU A 43 22.16 -1.33 2.36
C LEU A 43 23.29 -0.78 1.49
N GLU A 44 23.56 -1.49 0.39
CA GLU A 44 24.40 -0.94 -0.67
C GLU A 44 23.81 0.39 -1.16
N ALA A 45 24.69 1.37 -1.38
CA ALA A 45 24.32 2.74 -1.74
C ALA A 45 23.89 2.89 -3.21
N THR A 46 22.93 2.08 -3.63
CA THR A 46 22.34 2.09 -4.98
C THR A 46 20.81 2.07 -4.91
N ILE A 47 20.16 2.59 -5.95
CA ILE A 47 18.69 2.56 -6.05
C ILE A 47 18.22 1.13 -6.26
N GLU A 48 19.00 0.33 -6.98
CA GLU A 48 18.72 -1.07 -7.29
C GLU A 48 18.71 -1.92 -6.01
N ALA A 49 19.70 -1.75 -5.13
CA ALA A 49 19.73 -2.46 -3.84
C ALA A 49 18.58 -2.03 -2.93
N LEU A 50 18.27 -0.73 -2.87
CA LEU A 50 17.11 -0.22 -2.15
C LEU A 50 15.82 -0.85 -2.68
N GLN A 51 15.62 -0.83 -4.00
CA GLN A 51 14.42 -1.38 -4.65
C GLN A 51 14.30 -2.90 -4.42
N ALA A 52 15.40 -3.63 -4.52
CA ALA A 52 15.42 -5.07 -4.25
C ALA A 52 15.02 -5.36 -2.80
N HIS A 53 15.51 -4.56 -1.84
CA HIS A 53 15.17 -4.70 -0.43
C HIS A 53 13.69 -4.46 -0.17
N VAL A 54 13.14 -3.32 -0.61
CA VAL A 54 11.75 -2.95 -0.32
C VAL A 54 10.70 -3.77 -1.09
N ARG A 55 11.12 -4.63 -2.02
CA ARG A 55 10.23 -5.58 -2.69
C ARG A 55 9.84 -6.76 -1.81
N LEU A 56 10.49 -6.95 -0.67
CA LEU A 56 10.20 -8.03 0.26
C LEU A 56 9.63 -7.50 1.57
N ASP A 57 8.76 -8.28 2.21
CA ASP A 57 8.25 -7.99 3.55
C ASP A 57 9.16 -8.57 4.65
N GLU A 58 8.80 -8.36 5.91
CA GLU A 58 9.53 -8.88 7.07
C GLU A 58 9.67 -10.42 7.11
N HIS A 59 8.80 -11.14 6.39
CA HIS A 59 8.83 -12.60 6.27
C HIS A 59 9.54 -13.07 4.99
N GLY A 60 10.08 -12.15 4.18
CA GLY A 60 10.72 -12.45 2.90
C GLY A 60 9.74 -12.69 1.75
N ARG A 61 8.45 -12.40 1.91
CA ARG A 61 7.45 -12.52 0.84
C ARG A 61 7.51 -11.31 -0.08
N TYR A 62 7.23 -11.51 -1.36
CA TYR A 62 7.10 -10.42 -2.31
C TYR A 62 5.98 -9.44 -1.90
N ARG A 63 6.23 -8.13 -2.03
CA ARG A 63 5.30 -7.02 -1.75
C ARG A 63 4.66 -6.49 -3.04
N PRO A 64 3.53 -7.06 -3.52
CA PRO A 64 2.83 -6.55 -4.69
C PRO A 64 2.16 -5.19 -4.46
N LEU A 65 1.92 -4.84 -3.19
CA LEU A 65 1.43 -3.52 -2.77
C LEU A 65 2.55 -2.77 -2.05
N SER A 66 3.26 -1.91 -2.78
CA SER A 66 4.38 -1.12 -2.24
C SER A 66 3.98 -0.23 -1.05
N GLY A 67 2.70 0.14 -0.96
CA GLY A 67 2.16 0.89 0.17
C GLY A 67 1.75 0.06 1.38
N ALA A 68 1.79 -1.29 1.34
CA ALA A 68 1.40 -2.11 2.48
C ALA A 68 2.38 -1.89 3.64
N ARG A 69 1.85 -1.79 4.88
CA ARG A 69 2.60 -1.64 6.14
C ARG A 69 3.22 -2.97 6.57
N THR A 70 4.05 -3.50 5.69
CA THR A 70 4.73 -4.80 5.80
C THR A 70 6.19 -4.69 5.38
N MET A 71 6.68 -3.46 5.13
CA MET A 71 8.07 -3.26 4.72
C MET A 71 9.01 -3.87 5.75
N SER A 72 10.02 -4.60 5.28
CA SER A 72 11.10 -5.05 6.16
C SER A 72 11.67 -3.87 6.94
N GLY A 73 11.81 -4.05 8.25
CA GLY A 73 12.38 -3.04 9.13
C GLY A 73 13.90 -3.08 9.19
N ASN A 74 14.45 -2.20 10.01
CA ASN A 74 15.83 -2.19 10.49
C ASN A 74 16.89 -2.08 9.38
N TRP A 75 16.62 -1.26 8.37
CA TRP A 75 17.57 -0.93 7.31
C TRP A 75 17.72 0.58 7.16
N ARG A 76 18.87 0.97 6.60
CA ARG A 76 19.09 2.31 6.09
C ARG A 76 19.94 2.27 4.82
N VAL A 77 19.83 3.31 4.00
CA VAL A 77 20.68 3.53 2.83
C VAL A 77 21.10 4.98 2.78
N SER A 78 22.38 5.23 2.49
CA SER A 78 22.92 6.58 2.27
C SER A 78 23.22 6.76 0.79
N LEU A 79 22.51 7.68 0.15
CA LEU A 79 22.64 7.98 -1.29
C LEU A 79 23.06 9.45 -1.47
N PRO A 80 23.64 9.83 -2.62
CA PRO A 80 23.77 11.23 -3.01
C PRO A 80 22.43 11.99 -2.92
N GLU A 81 22.42 13.22 -2.40
CA GLU A 81 21.17 13.96 -2.14
C GLU A 81 20.30 14.19 -3.39
N ASN A 82 20.92 14.24 -4.58
CA ASN A 82 20.21 14.40 -5.85
C ASN A 82 19.38 13.16 -6.23
N LEU A 83 19.56 12.02 -5.54
CA LEU A 83 18.77 10.80 -5.73
C LEU A 83 17.56 10.69 -4.79
N ALA A 84 17.28 11.69 -3.94
CA ALA A 84 16.19 11.63 -2.97
C ALA A 84 14.82 11.30 -3.60
N GLU A 85 14.46 11.96 -4.72
CA GLU A 85 13.19 11.69 -5.41
C GLU A 85 13.16 10.29 -6.02
N ALA A 86 14.26 9.84 -6.63
CA ALA A 86 14.36 8.50 -7.23
C ALA A 86 14.27 7.40 -6.16
N ALA A 87 14.91 7.61 -5.00
CA ALA A 87 14.83 6.69 -3.88
C ALA A 87 13.40 6.58 -3.33
N ILE A 88 12.69 7.70 -3.21
CA ILE A 88 11.27 7.70 -2.79
C ILE A 88 10.39 7.00 -3.83
N ASP A 89 10.61 7.23 -5.13
CA ASP A 89 9.83 6.58 -6.18
C ASP A 89 10.09 5.05 -6.23
N ALA A 90 11.32 4.62 -5.93
CA ALA A 90 11.64 3.19 -5.79
C ALA A 90 10.88 2.52 -4.63
N ILE A 91 10.62 3.26 -3.55
CA ILE A 91 9.91 2.77 -2.35
C ILE A 91 8.39 2.86 -2.53
N TYR A 92 7.89 4.05 -2.89
CA TYR A 92 6.49 4.36 -3.06
C TYR A 92 6.27 5.01 -4.44
N PRO A 93 6.13 4.20 -5.51
CA PRO A 93 5.98 4.68 -6.87
C PRO A 93 4.90 5.75 -7.01
N GLN A 94 5.23 6.88 -7.62
CA GLN A 94 4.35 8.03 -7.87
C GLN A 94 3.85 8.77 -6.62
N ALA A 95 4.39 8.48 -5.43
CA ALA A 95 3.94 9.16 -4.21
C ALA A 95 4.11 10.68 -4.28
N LEU A 96 5.28 11.16 -4.72
CA LEU A 96 5.57 12.59 -4.84
C LEU A 96 4.67 13.27 -5.89
N LEU A 97 4.43 12.59 -7.02
CA LEU A 97 3.56 13.08 -8.09
C LEU A 97 2.12 13.20 -7.58
N HIS A 98 1.60 12.17 -6.92
CA HIS A 98 0.23 12.19 -6.41
C HIS A 98 0.04 13.26 -5.33
N GLN A 99 1.03 13.47 -4.44
CA GLN A 99 0.99 14.56 -3.46
C GLN A 99 0.90 15.93 -4.13
N GLU A 100 1.72 16.18 -5.15
CA GLU A 100 1.69 17.44 -5.91
C GLU A 100 0.37 17.65 -6.64
N GLN A 101 -0.13 16.62 -7.33
CA GLN A 101 -1.40 16.69 -8.03
C GLN A 101 -2.57 16.90 -7.06
N SER A 102 -2.52 16.28 -5.88
CA SER A 102 -3.53 16.48 -4.82
C SER A 102 -3.50 17.91 -4.31
N ALA A 103 -2.31 18.43 -3.97
CA ALA A 103 -2.14 19.79 -3.46
C ALA A 103 -2.54 20.88 -4.48
N SER A 104 -2.44 20.59 -5.78
CA SER A 104 -2.84 21.48 -6.86
C SER A 104 -4.29 21.28 -7.34
N GLY A 105 -5.02 20.32 -6.78
CA GLY A 105 -6.38 19.98 -7.21
C GLY A 105 -6.46 19.35 -8.61
N THR A 106 -5.36 18.80 -9.12
CA THR A 106 -5.27 18.19 -10.46
C THR A 106 -5.24 16.66 -10.44
N LEU A 107 -5.27 16.04 -9.25
CA LEU A 107 -5.25 14.59 -9.10
C LEU A 107 -6.50 13.96 -9.71
N ARG A 108 -6.32 13.20 -10.79
CA ARG A 108 -7.40 12.42 -11.42
C ARG A 108 -7.76 11.25 -10.52
N ILE A 109 -8.99 11.22 -10.04
CA ILE A 109 -9.54 10.11 -9.26
C ILE A 109 -10.23 9.12 -10.20
N VAL A 110 -9.97 7.83 -9.99
CA VAL A 110 -10.69 6.72 -10.63
C VAL A 110 -11.44 5.98 -9.54
N THR A 111 -12.76 5.97 -9.64
CA THR A 111 -13.64 5.28 -8.69
C THR A 111 -13.53 3.76 -8.79
N PHE A 112 -14.05 3.07 -7.78
CA PHE A 112 -14.12 1.61 -7.81
C PHE A 112 -14.93 1.09 -9.00
N ASP A 113 -16.09 1.68 -9.27
CA ASP A 113 -16.97 1.28 -10.39
C ASP A 113 -16.30 1.46 -11.75
N GLU A 114 -15.60 2.59 -11.96
CA GLU A 114 -14.81 2.82 -13.18
C GLU A 114 -13.68 1.80 -13.33
N MET A 115 -13.00 1.44 -12.24
CA MET A 115 -11.92 0.44 -12.26
C MET A 115 -12.44 -0.95 -12.60
N VAL A 116 -13.48 -1.43 -11.91
CA VAL A 116 -14.03 -2.78 -12.15
C VAL A 116 -14.75 -2.87 -13.50
N GLY A 117 -15.34 -1.78 -13.99
CA GLY A 117 -15.95 -1.72 -15.33
C GLY A 117 -14.96 -1.92 -16.49
N ARG A 118 -13.66 -1.69 -16.26
CA ARG A 118 -12.59 -1.98 -17.23
C ARG A 118 -12.11 -3.43 -17.19
N GLN A 119 -12.41 -4.17 -16.13
CA GLN A 119 -11.92 -5.53 -15.95
C GLN A 119 -12.59 -6.51 -16.90
N ARG A 120 -11.86 -7.55 -17.29
CA ARG A 120 -12.29 -8.61 -18.21
C ARG A 120 -11.85 -9.97 -17.68
N GLY A 121 -12.37 -11.04 -18.28
CA GLY A 121 -12.02 -12.41 -17.90
C GLY A 121 -12.29 -12.69 -16.43
N ARG A 122 -11.33 -13.35 -15.75
CA ARG A 122 -11.47 -13.77 -14.34
C ARG A 122 -11.71 -12.64 -13.33
N TYR A 123 -11.42 -11.38 -13.69
CA TYR A 123 -11.61 -10.23 -12.82
C TYR A 123 -12.94 -9.51 -13.01
N ARG A 124 -13.75 -9.89 -14.00
CA ARG A 124 -15.08 -9.29 -14.24
C ARG A 124 -15.99 -9.39 -13.00
N VAL A 125 -15.90 -10.52 -12.28
CA VAL A 125 -16.69 -10.79 -11.06
C VAL A 125 -16.41 -9.79 -9.93
N ALA A 126 -15.27 -9.10 -9.91
CA ALA A 126 -14.98 -8.07 -8.90
C ALA A 126 -16.01 -6.93 -8.89
N GLY A 127 -16.68 -6.66 -10.02
CA GLY A 127 -17.76 -5.68 -10.11
C GLY A 127 -19.06 -6.11 -9.44
N GLU A 128 -19.25 -7.42 -9.22
CA GLU A 128 -20.43 -8.01 -8.58
C GLU A 128 -20.36 -7.88 -7.05
N LEU A 129 -19.20 -7.52 -6.48
CA LEU A 129 -19.03 -7.29 -5.05
C LEU A 129 -20.00 -6.20 -4.55
N GLY A 130 -20.88 -6.55 -3.63
CA GLY A 130 -21.87 -5.63 -3.05
C GLY A 130 -21.23 -4.54 -2.19
N ALA A 131 -21.95 -3.43 -1.94
CA ALA A 131 -21.44 -2.27 -1.22
C ALA A 131 -20.82 -2.59 0.15
N ALA A 132 -21.47 -3.45 0.94
CA ALA A 132 -20.95 -3.88 2.25
C ALA A 132 -19.64 -4.68 2.12
N GLY A 133 -19.51 -5.50 1.07
CA GLY A 133 -18.28 -6.23 0.78
C GLY A 133 -17.15 -5.31 0.30
N ARG A 134 -17.46 -4.32 -0.55
CA ARG A 134 -16.49 -3.30 -0.99
C ARG A 134 -15.93 -2.51 0.18
N GLU A 135 -16.81 -2.10 1.10
CA GLU A 135 -16.42 -1.39 2.32
C GLU A 135 -15.50 -2.25 3.19
N ARG A 136 -15.88 -3.50 3.48
CA ARG A 136 -15.01 -4.44 4.22
C ARG A 136 -13.66 -4.64 3.54
N ALA A 137 -13.65 -4.86 2.22
CA ALA A 137 -12.42 -5.03 1.44
C ALA A 137 -11.52 -3.79 1.54
N ARG A 138 -12.10 -2.59 1.48
CA ARG A 138 -11.39 -1.32 1.71
C ARG A 138 -10.79 -1.27 3.12
N GLU A 139 -11.58 -1.55 4.15
CA GLU A 139 -11.10 -1.52 5.54
C GLU A 139 -9.92 -2.46 5.76
N VAL A 140 -10.04 -3.73 5.34
CA VAL A 140 -9.02 -4.74 5.66
C VAL A 140 -7.74 -4.58 4.84
N LEU A 141 -7.83 -4.11 3.59
CA LEU A 141 -6.68 -3.95 2.71
C LEU A 141 -6.12 -2.52 2.77
N CYS A 142 -6.95 -1.51 2.53
CA CYS A 142 -6.49 -0.12 2.53
C CYS A 142 -6.14 0.36 3.95
N GLY A 143 -6.77 -0.17 4.99
CA GLY A 143 -6.38 0.10 6.38
C GLY A 143 -4.97 -0.40 6.73
N ARG A 144 -4.41 -1.32 5.93
CA ARG A 144 -3.02 -1.79 6.04
C ARG A 144 -2.06 -1.06 5.09
N CYS A 145 -2.52 -0.03 4.39
CA CYS A 145 -1.69 0.74 3.45
C CYS A 145 -1.26 2.07 4.08
N VAL A 146 -0.09 2.57 3.71
CA VAL A 146 0.37 3.93 4.05
C VAL A 146 -0.35 5.01 3.23
N ARG A 147 -1.07 4.62 2.18
CA ARG A 147 -1.75 5.56 1.28
C ARG A 147 -3.19 5.79 1.70
N THR A 148 -3.65 7.02 1.57
CA THR A 148 -5.04 7.42 1.82
C THR A 148 -5.90 7.18 0.58
N PRO A 149 -6.93 6.31 0.62
CA PRO A 149 -7.76 5.96 -0.54
C PRO A 149 -8.72 7.09 -0.91
N VAL A 150 -8.24 8.12 -1.59
CA VAL A 150 -9.07 9.24 -2.06
C VAL A 150 -10.11 8.79 -3.10
N TRP A 151 -9.83 7.70 -3.83
CA TRP A 151 -10.83 7.04 -4.69
C TRP A 151 -12.06 6.53 -3.94
N ALA A 152 -11.94 6.29 -2.63
CA ALA A 152 -13.01 5.82 -1.75
C ALA A 152 -13.59 6.94 -0.87
N GLY A 153 -13.38 8.20 -1.26
CA GLY A 153 -13.82 9.36 -0.47
C GLY A 153 -12.91 9.72 0.72
N GLY A 154 -11.73 9.10 0.81
CA GLY A 154 -10.72 9.51 1.79
C GLY A 154 -10.23 10.93 1.54
N THR A 155 -9.98 11.69 2.61
CA THR A 155 -9.34 13.01 2.53
C THR A 155 -7.88 12.85 2.91
N ALA A 156 -6.97 13.13 1.98
CA ALA A 156 -5.53 13.06 2.22
C ALA A 156 -5.03 14.40 2.77
N GLU A 157 -4.40 14.37 3.95
CA GLU A 157 -3.72 15.52 4.52
C GLU A 157 -2.40 15.80 3.77
N GLU A 158 -1.77 16.96 4.03
CA GLU A 158 -0.56 17.39 3.31
C GLU A 158 0.60 16.38 3.39
N ARG A 159 0.67 15.59 4.47
CA ARG A 159 1.70 14.58 4.73
C ARG A 159 1.37 13.21 4.15
N ASP A 160 0.12 12.98 3.78
CA ASP A 160 -0.35 11.67 3.33
C ASP A 160 0.10 11.39 1.90
N ILE A 161 0.11 10.11 1.52
CA ILE A 161 0.26 9.69 0.14
C ILE A 161 -1.13 9.43 -0.43
N PRO A 162 -1.69 10.27 -1.30
CA PRO A 162 -3.00 10.01 -1.86
C PRO A 162 -2.98 8.80 -2.82
N CYS A 163 -4.01 7.97 -2.73
CA CYS A 163 -4.26 6.83 -3.59
C CYS A 163 -5.46 7.14 -4.49
N PRO A 164 -5.22 7.54 -5.75
CA PRO A 164 -6.27 8.04 -6.65
C PRO A 164 -7.10 6.94 -7.32
N GLU A 165 -6.68 5.67 -7.22
CA GLU A 165 -7.29 4.57 -7.97
C GLU A 165 -7.16 3.25 -7.17
N PRO A 166 -8.16 2.34 -7.21
CA PRO A 166 -8.02 1.01 -6.61
C PRO A 166 -6.87 0.23 -7.25
N CYS A 167 -5.90 -0.21 -6.45
CA CYS A 167 -4.77 -0.98 -6.96
C CYS A 167 -5.19 -2.39 -7.45
N SER A 168 -4.32 -3.04 -8.22
CA SER A 168 -4.54 -4.43 -8.68
C SER A 168 -4.77 -5.41 -7.54
N VAL A 169 -4.15 -5.20 -6.37
CA VAL A 169 -4.36 -6.01 -5.17
C VAL A 169 -5.77 -5.83 -4.61
N MET A 170 -6.33 -4.61 -4.67
CA MET A 170 -7.74 -4.36 -4.29
C MET A 170 -8.71 -5.03 -5.25
N VAL A 171 -8.44 -5.02 -6.56
CA VAL A 171 -9.24 -5.72 -7.56
C VAL A 171 -9.18 -7.24 -7.36
N ALA A 172 -8.01 -7.79 -7.02
CA ALA A 172 -7.85 -9.21 -6.70
C ALA A 172 -8.60 -9.60 -5.43
N LEU A 173 -8.55 -8.79 -4.37
CA LEU A 173 -9.34 -9.03 -3.16
C LEU A 173 -10.84 -8.95 -3.47
N ALA A 174 -11.26 -7.94 -4.22
CA ALA A 174 -12.66 -7.77 -4.57
C ALA A 174 -13.21 -8.93 -5.41
N ARG A 175 -12.37 -9.52 -6.26
CA ARG A 175 -12.70 -10.73 -7.02
C ARG A 175 -13.05 -11.88 -6.09
N GLU A 176 -12.15 -12.26 -5.17
CA GLU A 176 -12.43 -13.37 -4.26
C GLU A 176 -13.59 -13.04 -3.32
N ALA A 177 -13.62 -11.82 -2.81
CA ALA A 177 -14.68 -11.35 -1.91
C ALA A 177 -16.07 -11.43 -2.55
N ALA A 178 -16.20 -11.21 -3.87
CA ALA A 178 -17.47 -11.39 -4.57
C ALA A 178 -17.91 -12.86 -4.57
N LEU A 179 -16.97 -13.80 -4.78
CA LEU A 179 -17.26 -15.24 -4.71
C LEU A 179 -17.68 -15.67 -3.29
N TRP A 180 -17.01 -15.13 -2.26
CA TRP A 180 -17.33 -15.43 -0.86
C TRP A 180 -18.67 -14.87 -0.40
N GLN A 181 -19.29 -13.93 -1.13
CA GLN A 181 -20.65 -13.47 -0.80
C GLN A 181 -21.70 -14.55 -1.08
N GLU A 182 -21.45 -15.41 -2.08
CA GLU A 182 -22.34 -16.51 -2.44
C GLU A 182 -22.06 -17.74 -1.57
N GLU A 183 -20.78 -18.10 -1.45
CA GLU A 183 -20.32 -19.26 -0.68
C GLU A 183 -19.07 -18.90 0.13
N PRO A 184 -19.22 -18.49 1.39
CA PRO A 184 -18.09 -18.17 2.25
C PRO A 184 -17.23 -19.42 2.49
N PRO A 185 -15.93 -19.40 2.17
CA PRO A 185 -15.06 -20.53 2.44
C PRO A 185 -14.75 -20.62 3.95
N PRO A 186 -14.31 -21.79 4.45
CA PRO A 186 -13.91 -21.90 5.84
C PRO A 186 -12.76 -20.94 6.18
N ALA A 187 -12.84 -20.35 7.36
CA ALA A 187 -11.77 -19.54 7.93
C ALA A 187 -10.59 -20.42 8.38
N ALA A 188 -9.40 -19.84 8.37
CA ALA A 188 -8.18 -20.45 8.87
C ALA A 188 -7.42 -19.47 9.77
N SER A 189 -6.43 -19.97 10.51
CA SER A 189 -5.50 -19.10 11.23
C SER A 189 -4.55 -18.43 10.24
N PRO A 190 -4.20 -17.13 10.42
CA PRO A 190 -3.21 -16.48 9.58
C PRO A 190 -1.86 -17.23 9.57
N ASP A 191 -1.28 -17.38 8.39
CA ASP A 191 0.00 -18.03 8.14
C ASP A 191 0.91 -17.09 7.35
N SER A 192 2.00 -16.66 7.98
CA SER A 192 2.96 -15.71 7.41
C SER A 192 3.77 -16.26 6.23
N THR A 193 3.62 -17.53 5.88
CA THR A 193 4.24 -18.13 4.68
C THR A 193 3.38 -17.92 3.43
N VAL A 194 2.09 -17.63 3.58
CA VAL A 194 1.17 -17.40 2.46
C VAL A 194 1.47 -16.06 1.81
N PRO A 195 1.57 -15.94 0.47
CA PRO A 195 1.82 -14.67 -0.19
C PRO A 195 0.76 -13.60 0.12
N PHE A 196 1.19 -12.35 0.34
CA PHE A 196 0.32 -11.24 0.79
C PHE A 196 -0.95 -11.04 -0.04
N ALA A 197 -0.89 -11.24 -1.36
CA ALA A 197 -2.02 -11.04 -2.28
C ALA A 197 -2.59 -12.36 -2.86
N ASP A 198 -2.30 -13.50 -2.24
CA ASP A 198 -2.92 -14.78 -2.58
C ASP A 198 -4.16 -15.02 -1.71
N PHE A 199 -5.24 -14.34 -2.06
CA PHE A 199 -6.49 -14.38 -1.30
C PHE A 199 -7.26 -15.70 -1.45
N SER A 200 -6.92 -16.54 -2.44
CA SER A 200 -7.54 -17.87 -2.60
C SER A 200 -7.02 -18.88 -1.58
N THR A 201 -5.84 -18.66 -1.01
CA THR A 201 -5.19 -19.60 -0.09
C THR A 201 -5.65 -19.34 1.36
N PRO A 202 -6.19 -20.36 2.07
CA PRO A 202 -6.47 -20.25 3.49
C PRO A 202 -5.23 -19.87 4.30
N GLY A 203 -5.40 -18.98 5.27
CA GLY A 203 -4.31 -18.44 6.09
C GLY A 203 -3.74 -17.12 5.58
N ASN A 204 -4.13 -16.63 4.40
CA ASN A 204 -3.76 -15.27 3.98
C ASN A 204 -4.35 -14.22 4.94
N GLU A 205 -3.51 -13.33 5.49
CA GLU A 205 -3.92 -12.44 6.58
C GLU A 205 -5.01 -11.41 6.22
N VAL A 206 -5.12 -11.05 4.93
CA VAL A 206 -6.16 -10.13 4.45
C VAL A 206 -7.47 -10.89 4.19
N ARG A 207 -7.39 -12.11 3.63
CA ARG A 207 -8.52 -13.02 3.50
C ARG A 207 -9.16 -13.30 4.85
N GLU A 208 -8.38 -13.76 5.83
CA GLU A 208 -8.91 -14.11 7.15
C GLU A 208 -9.52 -12.88 7.86
N ALA A 209 -8.88 -11.71 7.72
CA ALA A 209 -9.43 -10.47 8.25
C ALA A 209 -10.75 -10.05 7.58
N TYR A 210 -10.90 -10.30 6.28
CA TYR A 210 -12.15 -10.06 5.56
C TYR A 210 -13.26 -11.00 6.06
N LEU A 211 -12.99 -12.30 6.11
CA LEU A 211 -13.95 -13.33 6.50
C LEU A 211 -14.40 -13.16 7.96
N ALA A 212 -13.49 -12.81 8.88
CA ALA A 212 -13.82 -12.54 10.28
C ALA A 212 -14.77 -11.35 10.50
N ARG A 213 -14.88 -10.45 9.51
CA ARG A 213 -15.79 -9.29 9.51
C ARG A 213 -17.12 -9.55 8.81
N THR A 214 -17.30 -10.72 8.20
CA THR A 214 -18.58 -11.10 7.61
C THR A 214 -19.56 -11.39 8.76
N PRO A 215 -20.69 -10.66 8.86
CA PRO A 215 -21.72 -11.01 9.82
C PRO A 215 -22.15 -12.46 9.59
N ALA A 216 -22.33 -13.25 10.65
CA ALA A 216 -23.08 -14.49 10.52
C ALA A 216 -24.46 -14.13 9.93
N GLU A 217 -24.88 -14.81 8.87
CA GLU A 217 -26.24 -14.68 8.38
C GLU A 217 -27.20 -14.87 9.57
N VAL A 218 -28.03 -13.88 9.84
CA VAL A 218 -29.24 -14.12 10.63
C VAL A 218 -30.12 -14.95 9.71
N PRO A 219 -30.47 -16.21 10.04
CA PRO A 219 -31.39 -16.98 9.22
C PRO A 219 -32.69 -16.18 9.10
N GLY A 220 -33.16 -15.99 7.86
CA GLY A 220 -34.32 -15.18 7.54
C GLY A 220 -35.53 -15.51 8.43
N GLY A 221 -36.18 -14.45 8.92
CA GLY A 221 -37.50 -14.53 9.54
C GLY A 221 -38.61 -14.66 8.51
#